data_AF-A0A3D8I4Z6-F1
#
_entry.id   AF-A0A3D8I4Z6-F1
#
_cell.length_a   1.000
_cell.length_b   1.000
_cell.length_c   1.000
_cell.angle_alpha   90.00
_cell.angle_beta   90.00
_cell.angle_gamma   90.00
#
_symmetry.space_group_name_H-M   'P 1'
#
loop_
_entity.id
_entity.type
_entity.pdbx_description
1 polymer ?
#
loop_
_entity_poly.entity_id
_entity_poly.type
_entity_poly.pdbx_seq_one_letter_code
_entity_poly.pdbx_strand_id
1 'polypeptide(L)'
;MKDLLDSLNENQKLAVQHIDGALLILAGAGSGKTKTVTARLAYLLGEVGIPAQNTLTLTFTNKAAKEMQQRAINLIASANLAVASMPLLCTFHKFGLLFLQKYIHLLGRSQTFNVIDEEDKKKILRDIKKNYFSRTRILPKL
;
A
#
# COMPACT_ATOMS: atom_id res chain seq x y z
N MET A 1 25.22 -3.01 5.84
CA MET A 1 24.56 -3.77 4.75
C MET A 1 25.01 -5.23 4.67
N LYS A 2 26.30 -5.54 4.90
CA LYS A 2 26.84 -6.91 4.90
C LYS A 2 26.01 -7.90 5.74
N ASP A 3 25.72 -7.57 6.99
CA ASP A 3 24.95 -8.44 7.90
C ASP A 3 23.51 -8.74 7.41
N LEU A 4 22.88 -7.79 6.70
CA LEU A 4 21.56 -8.01 6.09
C LEU A 4 21.64 -9.08 5.01
N LEU A 5 22.61 -8.94 4.09
CA LEU A 5 22.80 -9.84 2.96
C LEU A 5 23.24 -11.24 3.41
N ASP A 6 24.09 -11.32 4.44
CA ASP A 6 24.55 -12.60 5.01
C ASP A 6 23.40 -13.41 5.62
N SER A 7 22.32 -12.74 6.04
CA SER A 7 21.12 -13.41 6.56
C SER A 7 20.20 -14.03 5.48
N LEU A 8 20.51 -13.84 4.20
CA LEU A 8 19.68 -14.22 3.06
C LEU A 8 20.30 -15.40 2.30
N ASN A 9 19.45 -16.23 1.68
CA ASN A 9 19.94 -17.21 0.70
C ASN A 9 20.25 -16.54 -0.64
N GLU A 10 20.92 -17.25 -1.55
CA GLU A 10 21.38 -16.70 -2.83
C GLU A 10 20.24 -16.12 -3.69
N ASN A 11 19.10 -16.80 -3.80
CA ASN A 11 17.95 -16.29 -4.56
C ASN A 11 17.36 -15.02 -3.94
N GLN A 12 17.34 -14.93 -2.61
CA GLN A 12 16.89 -13.74 -1.91
C GLN A 12 17.88 -12.58 -2.07
N LYS A 13 19.20 -12.85 -2.05
CA LYS A 13 20.23 -11.84 -2.33
C LYS A 13 20.09 -11.28 -3.74
N LEU A 14 19.97 -12.14 -4.74
CA LEU A 14 19.73 -11.73 -6.14
C LEU A 14 18.48 -10.83 -6.25
N ALA A 15 17.39 -11.23 -5.61
CA ALA A 15 16.16 -10.44 -5.59
C ALA A 15 16.29 -9.10 -4.83
N VAL A 16 17.15 -9.03 -3.82
CA VAL A 16 17.41 -7.81 -3.03
C VAL A 16 18.33 -6.85 -3.76
N GLN A 17 19.33 -7.36 -4.47
CA GLN A 17 20.35 -6.58 -5.17
C GLN A 17 19.94 -6.16 -6.59
N HIS A 18 18.87 -6.72 -7.15
CA HIS A 18 18.31 -6.26 -8.42
C HIS A 18 17.84 -4.81 -8.30
N ILE A 19 18.35 -3.85 -9.07
CA ILE A 19 17.96 -2.43 -8.92
C ILE A 19 17.03 -2.01 -10.05
N ASP A 20 17.48 -2.17 -11.28
CA ASP A 20 16.83 -1.63 -12.47
C ASP A 20 15.95 -2.65 -13.20
N GLY A 21 14.86 -2.17 -13.78
CA GLY A 21 13.95 -2.99 -14.58
C GLY A 21 13.01 -3.87 -13.76
N ALA A 22 12.10 -4.54 -14.47
CA ALA A 22 11.07 -5.36 -13.85
C ALA A 22 11.64 -6.66 -13.27
N LEU A 23 11.16 -7.06 -12.09
CA LEU A 23 11.50 -8.32 -11.42
C LEU A 23 10.23 -9.01 -10.93
N LEU A 24 10.08 -10.29 -11.26
CA LEU A 24 9.04 -11.17 -10.73
C LEU A 24 9.67 -12.21 -9.81
N ILE A 25 9.23 -12.26 -8.55
CA ILE A 25 9.68 -13.24 -7.56
C ILE A 25 8.57 -14.27 -7.34
N LEU A 26 8.78 -15.50 -7.80
CA LEU A 26 7.90 -16.63 -7.53
C LEU A 26 8.29 -17.27 -6.19
N ALA A 27 7.36 -17.31 -5.23
CA ALA A 27 7.70 -17.64 -3.85
C ALA A 27 6.59 -18.41 -3.12
N GLY A 28 6.90 -19.66 -2.76
CA GLY A 28 6.01 -20.56 -2.00
C GLY A 28 5.74 -20.10 -0.56
N ALA A 29 4.86 -20.81 0.13
CA ALA A 29 4.64 -20.59 1.56
C ALA A 29 5.96 -20.78 2.34
N GLY A 30 6.20 -19.97 3.37
CA GLY A 30 7.41 -20.06 4.20
C GLY A 30 8.73 -19.62 3.56
N SER A 31 8.78 -19.29 2.26
CA SER A 31 10.02 -18.97 1.53
C SER A 31 10.67 -17.61 1.87
N GLY A 32 10.12 -16.88 2.84
CA GLY A 32 10.65 -15.59 3.27
C GLY A 32 10.25 -14.38 2.40
N LYS A 33 9.17 -14.46 1.60
CA LYS A 33 8.64 -13.36 0.77
C LYS A 33 8.74 -11.98 1.40
N THR A 34 8.15 -11.83 2.59
CA THR A 34 8.13 -10.56 3.32
C THR A 34 9.54 -10.11 3.69
N LYS A 35 10.40 -11.03 4.13
CA LYS A 35 11.81 -10.75 4.46
C LYS A 35 12.55 -10.22 3.23
N THR A 36 12.38 -10.86 2.08
CA THR A 36 12.99 -10.44 0.81
C THR A 36 12.54 -9.03 0.41
N VAL A 37 11.24 -8.74 0.46
CA VAL A 37 10.72 -7.40 0.10
C VAL A 37 11.23 -6.32 1.05
N THR A 38 11.21 -6.56 2.36
CA THR A 38 11.70 -5.57 3.34
C THR A 38 13.22 -5.39 3.28
N ALA A 39 13.97 -6.46 3.03
CA ALA A 39 15.42 -6.39 2.84
C ALA A 39 15.77 -5.63 1.56
N ARG A 40 15.02 -5.84 0.48
CA ARG A 40 15.17 -5.10 -0.78
C ARG A 40 14.95 -3.61 -0.55
N LEU A 41 13.90 -3.23 0.15
CA LEU A 41 13.66 -1.83 0.50
C LEU A 41 14.84 -1.24 1.29
N ALA A 42 15.31 -1.92 2.34
CA ALA A 42 16.45 -1.45 3.13
C ALA A 42 17.73 -1.32 2.28
N TYR A 43 17.97 -2.26 1.35
CA TYR A 43 19.10 -2.22 0.42
C TYR A 43 19.04 -1.02 -0.53
N LEU A 44 17.88 -0.76 -1.13
CA LEU A 44 17.68 0.39 -2.02
C LEU A 44 17.89 1.73 -1.31
N LEU A 45 17.44 1.84 -0.06
CA LEU A 45 17.62 3.08 0.72
C LEU A 45 19.06 3.25 1.20
N GLY A 46 19.68 2.18 1.68
CA GLY A 46 20.95 2.26 2.41
C GLY A 46 22.20 2.06 1.59
N GLU A 47 22.17 1.11 0.66
CA GLU A 47 23.34 0.80 -0.19
C GLU A 47 23.29 1.61 -1.48
N VAL A 48 22.13 1.64 -2.13
CA VAL A 48 21.95 2.32 -3.42
C VAL A 48 21.73 3.83 -3.23
N GLY A 49 21.23 4.24 -2.07
CA GLY A 49 20.99 5.66 -1.76
C GLY A 49 19.72 6.25 -2.38
N ILE A 50 18.74 5.41 -2.73
CA ILE A 50 17.45 5.90 -3.25
C ILE A 50 16.71 6.65 -2.14
N PRO A 51 16.26 7.90 -2.36
CA PRO A 51 15.45 8.63 -1.39
C PRO A 51 14.16 7.88 -1.06
N ALA A 52 13.80 7.80 0.22
CA ALA A 52 12.63 7.04 0.66
C ALA A 52 11.31 7.52 0.01
N GLN A 53 11.19 8.82 -0.29
CA GLN A 53 10.02 9.38 -0.97
C GLN A 53 9.83 8.85 -2.41
N ASN A 54 10.89 8.30 -3.01
CA ASN A 54 10.89 7.71 -4.35
C ASN A 54 10.58 6.20 -4.31
N THR A 55 10.26 5.64 -3.15
CA THR A 55 9.91 4.22 -2.99
C THR A 55 8.44 4.05 -2.63
N LEU A 56 7.81 3.02 -3.20
CA LEU A 56 6.44 2.62 -2.90
C LEU A 56 6.39 1.10 -2.72
N THR A 57 5.86 0.66 -1.58
CA THR A 57 5.59 -0.77 -1.35
C THR A 57 4.12 -0.95 -0.99
N LEU A 58 3.44 -1.82 -1.74
CA LEU A 58 2.02 -2.07 -1.61
C LEU A 58 1.75 -3.48 -1.08
N THR A 59 0.69 -3.61 -0.28
CA THR A 59 0.17 -4.91 0.17
C THR A 59 -1.36 -4.89 0.27
N PHE A 60 -1.97 -6.05 0.49
CA PHE A 60 -3.43 -6.18 0.49
C PHE A 60 -4.06 -5.88 1.85
N THR A 61 -3.37 -6.14 2.96
CA THR A 61 -3.96 -6.04 4.30
C THR A 61 -3.27 -4.99 5.15
N ASN A 62 -4.04 -4.33 6.03
CA ASN A 62 -3.49 -3.37 6.99
C ASN A 62 -2.50 -4.03 7.96
N LYS A 63 -2.73 -5.31 8.32
CA LYS A 63 -1.82 -6.08 9.17
C LYS A 63 -0.47 -6.27 8.49
N ALA A 64 -0.46 -6.72 7.23
CA ALA A 64 0.79 -6.88 6.48
C ALA A 64 1.51 -5.55 6.29
N ALA A 65 0.78 -4.45 6.03
CA ALA A 65 1.38 -3.12 5.89
C ALA A 65 2.12 -2.70 7.17
N LYS A 66 1.47 -2.83 8.33
CA LYS A 66 2.05 -2.52 9.64
C LYS A 66 3.26 -3.41 9.95
N GLU A 67 3.15 -4.71 9.71
CA GLU A 67 4.26 -5.66 9.95
C GLU A 67 5.46 -5.35 9.05
N MET A 68 5.24 -5.07 7.76
CA MET A 68 6.30 -4.71 6.83
C MET A 68 6.95 -3.37 7.20
N GLN A 69 6.14 -2.39 7.62
CA GLN A 69 6.64 -1.10 8.09
C GLN A 69 7.54 -1.26 9.31
N GLN A 70 7.09 -2.01 10.33
CA GLN A 70 7.90 -2.26 11.53
C GLN A 70 9.21 -2.98 11.19
N ARG A 71 9.17 -3.98 10.30
CA ARG A 71 10.37 -4.68 9.83
C ARG A 71 11.34 -3.74 9.10
N ALA A 72 10.84 -2.91 8.19
CA ALA A 72 11.65 -1.94 7.47
C ALA A 72 12.31 -0.94 8.42
N ILE A 73 11.56 -0.41 9.41
CA ILE A 73 12.08 0.49 10.45
C ILE A 73 13.21 -0.19 11.23
N ASN A 74 12.99 -1.42 11.69
CA ASN A 74 14.00 -2.15 12.46
C ASN A 74 15.27 -2.39 11.62
N LEU A 75 15.13 -2.73 10.34
CA LEU A 75 16.26 -2.92 9.43
C LEU A 75 17.04 -1.61 9.22
N ILE A 76 16.33 -0.51 8.94
CA ILE A 76 16.90 0.83 8.76
C ILE A 76 17.68 1.26 10.01
N ALA A 77 17.09 1.09 11.19
CA ALA A 77 17.72 1.41 12.46
C ALA A 77 18.95 0.53 12.72
N SER A 78 18.84 -0.78 12.54
CA SER A 78 19.96 -1.72 12.75
C SER A 78 21.14 -1.48 11.80
N ALA A 79 20.88 -0.96 10.60
CA ALA A 79 21.89 -0.64 9.61
C ALA A 79 22.45 0.79 9.74
N ASN A 80 22.06 1.56 10.77
CA ASN A 80 22.44 2.97 10.97
C ASN A 80 22.23 3.85 9.73
N LEU A 81 21.16 3.57 8.97
CA LEU A 81 20.88 4.31 7.75
C LEU A 81 20.24 5.66 8.10
N ALA A 82 20.89 6.75 7.67
CA ALA A 82 20.33 8.09 7.76
C ALA A 82 19.21 8.27 6.73
N VAL A 83 17.98 7.88 7.09
CA VAL A 83 16.82 8.04 6.21
C VAL A 83 16.05 9.30 6.60
N ALA A 84 16.00 10.28 5.71
CA ALA A 84 15.34 11.57 5.95
C ALA A 84 13.82 11.49 6.16
N SER A 85 13.17 10.41 5.70
CA SER A 85 11.74 10.17 5.87
C SER A 85 11.40 8.69 5.77
N MET A 86 10.27 8.26 6.34
CA MET A 86 9.85 6.87 6.19
C MET A 86 9.39 6.55 4.75
N PRO A 87 9.76 5.39 4.19
CA PRO A 87 9.27 4.93 2.89
C PRO A 87 7.77 4.65 2.95
N LEU A 88 7.07 4.84 1.83
CA LEU A 88 5.63 4.61 1.77
C LEU A 88 5.32 3.11 1.66
N LEU A 89 4.94 2.54 2.80
CA LEU A 89 4.57 1.14 2.96
C LEU A 89 3.10 1.06 3.38
N CYS A 90 2.20 0.74 2.46
CA CYS A 90 0.76 0.83 2.73
C CYS A 90 -0.08 -0.16 1.90
N THR A 91 -1.39 -0.13 2.11
CA THR A 91 -2.32 -0.90 1.29
C THR A 91 -2.66 -0.16 0.00
N PHE A 92 -3.14 -0.89 -1.01
CA PHE A 92 -3.67 -0.29 -2.24
C PHE A 92 -4.73 0.79 -1.96
N HIS A 93 -5.67 0.53 -1.05
CA HIS A 93 -6.70 1.49 -0.67
C HIS A 93 -6.11 2.75 -0.03
N LYS A 94 -5.13 2.61 0.87
CA LYS A 94 -4.48 3.76 1.50
C LYS A 94 -3.70 4.58 0.47
N PHE A 95 -2.99 3.93 -0.44
CA PHE A 95 -2.32 4.61 -1.54
C PHE A 95 -3.31 5.36 -2.43
N GLY A 96 -4.41 4.72 -2.84
CA GLY A 96 -5.46 5.35 -3.64
C GLY A 96 -6.07 6.56 -2.95
N LEU A 97 -6.33 6.48 -1.64
CA LEU A 97 -6.81 7.62 -0.85
C LEU A 97 -5.81 8.80 -0.87
N LEU A 98 -4.52 8.55 -0.62
CA LEU A 98 -3.48 9.58 -0.64
C LEU A 98 -3.35 10.20 -2.04
N PHE A 99 -3.43 9.37 -3.09
CA PHE A 99 -3.37 9.80 -4.47
C PHE A 99 -4.55 10.72 -4.81
N LEU A 100 -5.77 10.34 -4.45
CA LEU A 100 -6.96 11.16 -4.67
C LEU A 100 -6.90 12.45 -3.86
N GLN A 101 -6.54 12.41 -2.57
CA GLN A 101 -6.38 13.62 -1.77
C GLN A 101 -5.40 14.61 -2.41
N LYS A 102 -4.32 14.11 -3.02
CA LYS A 102 -3.33 14.95 -3.70
C LYS A 102 -3.83 15.48 -5.05
N TYR A 103 -4.52 14.69 -5.86
CA TYR A 103 -4.73 14.99 -7.28
C TYR A 103 -6.18 15.11 -7.73
N ILE A 104 -7.19 14.80 -6.90
CA ILE A 104 -8.61 14.80 -7.32
C ILE A 104 -9.12 16.17 -7.76
N HIS A 105 -8.47 17.25 -7.30
CA HIS A 105 -8.76 18.62 -7.72
C HIS A 105 -8.57 18.83 -9.23
N LEU A 106 -7.71 18.05 -9.88
CA LEU A 106 -7.51 18.08 -11.34
C LEU A 106 -8.77 17.63 -12.11
N LEU A 107 -9.70 16.95 -11.43
CA LEU A 107 -11.00 16.56 -11.99
C LEU A 107 -12.13 17.56 -11.63
N GLY A 108 -11.79 18.75 -11.11
CA GLY A 108 -12.77 19.72 -10.64
C GLY A 108 -13.55 19.28 -9.40
N ARG A 109 -13.00 18.36 -8.61
CA ARG A 109 -13.63 17.81 -7.41
C ARG A 109 -12.94 18.28 -6.14
N SER A 110 -13.70 18.34 -5.04
CA SER A 110 -13.14 18.67 -3.73
C SER A 110 -12.13 17.61 -3.28
N GLN A 111 -11.03 18.06 -2.67
CA GLN A 111 -10.06 17.20 -1.99
C GLN A 111 -10.61 16.65 -0.66
N THR A 112 -11.64 17.31 -0.09
CA THR A 112 -12.39 16.80 1.05
C THR A 112 -13.53 15.92 0.54
N PHE A 113 -13.40 14.61 0.74
CA PHE A 113 -14.42 13.63 0.38
C PHE A 113 -14.55 12.57 1.47
N ASN A 114 -15.74 12.01 1.59
CA ASN A 114 -16.03 10.92 2.52
C ASN A 114 -15.77 9.58 1.83
N VAL A 115 -15.07 8.69 2.53
CA VAL A 115 -14.95 7.29 2.11
C VAL A 115 -16.18 6.56 2.64
N ILE A 116 -17.00 6.08 1.72
CA ILE A 116 -18.25 5.35 2.01
C ILE A 116 -17.90 3.92 2.42
N ASP A 117 -18.40 3.49 3.58
CA ASP A 117 -18.31 2.10 4.02
C ASP A 117 -19.53 1.25 3.59
N GLU A 118 -19.56 -0.01 4.00
CA GLU A 118 -20.67 -0.91 3.65
C GLU A 118 -22.01 -0.54 4.32
N GLU A 119 -21.99 0.13 5.48
CA GLU A 119 -23.21 0.60 6.13
C GLU A 119 -23.78 1.83 5.43
N ASP A 120 -22.92 2.78 5.09
CA ASP A 120 -23.25 3.94 4.27
C ASP A 120 -23.83 3.51 2.93
N LYS A 121 -23.21 2.54 2.25
CA LYS A 121 -23.70 1.98 0.99
C LYS A 121 -25.10 1.38 1.15
N LYS A 122 -25.35 0.59 2.21
CA LYS A 122 -26.69 0.06 2.50
C LYS A 122 -27.71 1.17 2.78
N LYS A 123 -27.31 2.24 3.45
CA LYS A 123 -28.17 3.41 3.71
C LYS A 123 -28.53 4.12 2.41
N ILE A 124 -27.52 4.44 1.58
CA ILE A 124 -27.71 5.08 0.28
C ILE A 124 -28.66 4.27 -0.60
N LEU A 125 -28.48 2.94 -0.68
CA LEU A 125 -29.35 2.07 -1.46
C LEU A 125 -30.80 2.04 -0.93
N ARG A 126 -30.99 2.04 0.40
CA ARG A 126 -32.32 2.13 1.01
C ARG A 126 -33.00 3.46 0.69
N ASP A 127 -32.27 4.56 0.78
CA ASP A 127 -32.79 5.90 0.51
C ASP A 127 -33.15 6.07 -0.97
N ILE A 128 -32.32 5.57 -1.88
CA ILE A 128 -32.63 5.53 -3.33
C ILE A 128 -33.91 4.74 -3.57
N LYS A 129 -34.03 3.54 -2.99
CA LYS A 129 -35.23 2.70 -3.15
C LYS A 129 -36.48 3.43 -2.65
N LYS A 130 -36.45 4.00 -1.43
CA LYS A 130 -37.59 4.73 -0.85
C LYS A 130 -38.02 5.90 -1.73
N ASN A 131 -37.07 6.68 -2.24
CA ASN A 131 -37.34 7.84 -3.09
C ASN A 131 -37.85 7.46 -4.50
N TYR A 132 -37.40 6.31 -5.03
CA TYR A 132 -37.91 5.80 -6.30
C TYR A 132 -39.37 5.34 -6.17
N PHE A 133 -39.70 4.59 -5.12
CA PHE A 133 -41.06 4.09 -4.87
C PHE A 133 -42.05 5.15 -4.37
N SER A 134 -41.58 6.24 -3.74
CA SER A 134 -42.44 7.37 -3.38
C SER A 134 -42.82 8.22 -4.60
N ARG A 135 -41.95 8.31 -5.63
CA ARG A 135 -42.25 9.01 -6.89
C ARG A 135 -43.12 8.20 -7.85
N THR A 136 -43.10 6.86 -7.79
CA THR A 136 -43.95 5.98 -8.60
C THR A 136 -45.26 5.58 -7.92
N ARG A 137 -45.64 6.19 -6.79
CA ARG A 137 -46.97 6.05 -6.16
C ARG A 137 -48.13 6.72 -6.93
N ILE A 138 -48.00 6.84 -8.26
CA ILE A 138 -49.13 6.88 -9.18
C ILE A 138 -49.17 5.51 -9.86
N LEU A 139 -49.51 4.47 -9.10
CA LEU A 139 -50.08 3.28 -9.71
C LEU A 139 -51.58 3.37 -9.44
N PRO A 140 -52.44 3.36 -10.49
CA PRO A 140 -53.87 3.35 -10.29
C PRO A 140 -54.20 2.13 -9.42
N LYS A 141 -55.03 2.35 -8.38
CA LYS A 141 -55.66 1.25 -7.66
C LYS A 141 -56.41 0.40 -8.69
N LEU A 142 -56.06 -0.87 -8.81
CA LEU A 142 -56.98 -1.91 -9.28
C LEU A 142 -57.88 -2.29 -8.11
#